data_AF-A0A7S4AXK7-F1
#
_entry.id   AF-A0A7S4AXK7-F1
#
_cell.length_a   1.000
_cell.length_b   1.000
_cell.length_c   1.000
_cell.angle_alpha   90.00
_cell.angle_beta   90.00
_cell.angle_gamma   90.00
#
_symmetry.space_group_name_H-M   'P 1'
#
loop_
_entity.id
_entity.type
_entity.pdbx_description
1 polymer ?
#
loop_
_entity_poly.entity_id
_entity_poly.type
_entity_poly.pdbx_seq_one_letter_code
_entity_poly.pdbx_strand_id
1 'polypeptide(L)'
;MIKSILFLSLAVAPGQAFLSSSSLTPLGLAQTIIGSSNSDSNSFVDTIQTSFQIAKESNSEGYGFKQVLADVLAGNDFDKDAISNTIEETIASAPCVMYTWESSPSCKKAVTAFETIGASAKIVRLDDPWEEGNPIRAVLGRKVERTSVPFIFVDGKYIGGFDGGIDSEDASGMVDLAFQGKLREMLSAAGAME
;
A
#
# COMPACT_ATOMS: atom_id res chain seq x y z
N MET A 1 -1.26 56.79 -5.50
CA MET A 1 -2.64 57.16 -5.07
C MET A 1 -2.88 56.60 -3.69
N ILE A 2 -3.57 57.37 -2.86
CA ILE A 2 -3.60 57.34 -1.40
C ILE A 2 -4.84 56.59 -0.91
N LYS A 3 -4.64 55.78 0.15
CA LYS A 3 -5.55 55.35 1.25
C LYS A 3 -7.00 54.95 0.94
N SER A 4 -7.41 53.81 1.50
CA SER A 4 -8.57 53.86 2.41
C SER A 4 -8.44 52.82 3.53
N ILE A 5 -8.42 53.36 4.75
CA ILE A 5 -8.52 52.70 6.04
C ILE A 5 -9.99 52.86 6.45
N LEU A 6 -10.63 51.78 6.92
CA LEU A 6 -11.76 51.96 7.85
C LEU A 6 -11.70 50.89 8.94
N PHE A 7 -11.26 51.36 10.11
CA PHE A 7 -11.43 50.76 11.42
C PHE A 7 -12.76 51.26 12.00
N LEU A 8 -13.57 50.39 12.59
CA LEU A 8 -14.57 50.71 13.62
C LEU A 8 -14.86 49.41 14.38
N SER A 9 -14.26 49.13 15.54
CA SER A 9 -14.37 49.72 16.89
C SER A 9 -15.62 49.29 17.68
N LEU A 10 -15.33 48.54 18.76
CA LEU A 10 -15.95 48.44 20.09
C LEU A 10 -17.41 47.96 20.25
N ALA A 11 -17.60 46.91 21.06
CA ALA A 11 -17.92 47.06 22.49
C ALA A 11 -17.90 45.70 23.24
N VAL A 12 -17.29 45.71 24.42
CA VAL A 12 -17.29 44.68 25.47
C VAL A 12 -18.18 45.19 26.62
N ALA A 13 -18.85 44.27 27.35
CA ALA A 13 -18.92 44.14 28.82
C ALA A 13 -20.26 43.48 29.30
N PRO A 14 -20.47 43.16 30.59
CA PRO A 14 -20.53 41.76 31.06
C PRO A 14 -21.76 41.44 31.95
N GLY A 15 -21.86 40.16 32.36
CA GLY A 15 -22.50 39.77 33.62
C GLY A 15 -23.97 39.39 33.56
N GLN A 16 -24.30 38.22 34.12
CA GLN A 16 -25.09 38.05 35.34
C GLN A 16 -25.46 36.56 35.46
N ALA A 17 -25.18 35.98 36.63
CA ALA A 17 -25.61 34.65 37.02
C ALA A 17 -27.09 34.67 37.42
N PHE A 18 -27.84 33.60 37.14
CA PHE A 18 -29.04 33.27 37.91
C PHE A 18 -29.19 31.75 38.06
N LEU A 19 -29.31 31.35 39.33
CA LEU A 19 -29.58 30.01 39.82
C LEU A 19 -31.06 29.66 39.61
N SER A 20 -31.35 28.40 39.29
CA SER A 20 -32.62 27.77 39.66
C SER A 20 -32.40 26.28 39.94
N SER A 21 -32.34 25.99 41.24
CA SER A 21 -32.79 24.79 41.98
C SER A 21 -33.41 23.64 41.17
N SER A 22 -32.87 22.41 41.30
CA SER A 22 -33.24 21.39 42.31
C SER A 22 -34.46 20.52 41.96
N SER A 23 -34.21 19.28 41.53
CA SER A 23 -34.96 18.13 42.05
C SER A 23 -34.06 16.89 42.05
N LEU A 24 -33.73 16.46 43.27
CA LEU A 24 -32.97 15.30 43.70
C LEU A 24 -33.74 13.99 43.37
N THR A 25 -33.11 13.02 42.67
CA THR A 25 -32.53 11.74 43.18
C THR A 25 -33.56 10.59 43.31
N PRO A 26 -33.19 9.31 43.63
CA PRO A 26 -31.91 8.57 43.53
C PRO A 26 -32.05 7.09 43.05
N LEU A 27 -30.91 6.36 43.13
CA LEU A 27 -30.76 4.93 43.48
C LEU A 27 -30.95 3.94 42.33
N GLY A 28 -30.06 2.99 42.04
CA GLY A 28 -28.80 2.52 42.62
C GLY A 28 -28.15 1.61 41.55
N LEU A 29 -26.99 1.01 41.68
CA LEU A 29 -26.19 0.63 42.84
C LEU A 29 -24.80 0.35 42.27
N ALA A 30 -23.78 1.09 42.71
CA ALA A 30 -22.41 0.63 42.56
C ALA A 30 -22.16 -0.40 43.67
N GLN A 31 -21.83 -1.64 43.32
CA GLN A 31 -21.09 -2.54 44.19
C GLN A 31 -20.01 -3.26 43.39
N THR A 32 -18.78 -2.83 43.66
CA THR A 32 -17.56 -3.62 43.61
C THR A 32 -17.77 -4.97 44.30
N ILE A 33 -17.24 -6.07 43.74
CA ILE A 33 -16.45 -7.12 44.42
C ILE A 33 -16.15 -8.29 43.46
N ILE A 34 -14.85 -8.50 43.26
CA ILE A 34 -14.10 -9.77 43.08
C ILE A 34 -14.31 -10.56 41.78
N GLY A 35 -13.18 -10.82 41.11
CA GLY A 35 -13.11 -11.38 39.77
C GLY A 35 -13.45 -12.86 39.62
N SER A 36 -13.68 -13.23 38.36
CA SER A 36 -13.21 -14.45 37.71
C SER A 36 -13.49 -14.32 36.21
N SER A 37 -12.49 -14.71 35.44
CA SER A 37 -12.52 -15.10 34.02
C SER A 37 -13.90 -15.18 33.34
N ASN A 38 -14.05 -14.46 32.22
CA ASN A 38 -14.55 -14.99 30.95
C ASN A 38 -14.31 -13.95 29.86
N SER A 39 -13.19 -14.10 29.14
CA SER A 39 -13.05 -13.63 27.77
C SER A 39 -14.09 -14.34 26.90
N ASP A 40 -14.35 -13.81 25.70
CA ASP A 40 -15.00 -14.49 24.56
C ASP A 40 -16.32 -13.86 24.07
N SER A 41 -16.86 -12.83 24.73
CA SER A 41 -18.01 -12.06 24.17
C SER A 41 -17.63 -10.77 23.44
N ASN A 42 -16.47 -10.17 23.73
CA ASN A 42 -16.09 -8.88 23.15
C ASN A 42 -15.42 -8.99 21.77
N SER A 43 -14.70 -10.09 21.48
CA SER A 43 -14.03 -10.28 20.17
C SER A 43 -15.00 -10.47 19.01
N PHE A 44 -16.12 -11.17 19.25
CA PHE A 44 -17.14 -11.40 18.23
C PHE A 44 -17.88 -10.11 17.88
N VAL A 45 -18.21 -9.28 18.88
CA VAL A 45 -18.90 -8.01 18.67
C VAL A 45 -17.99 -7.01 17.95
N ASP A 46 -16.70 -6.97 18.30
CA ASP A 46 -15.70 -6.13 17.61
C ASP A 46 -15.50 -6.58 16.16
N THR A 47 -15.48 -7.90 15.90
CA THR A 47 -15.41 -8.47 14.54
C THR A 47 -16.65 -8.15 13.71
N ILE A 48 -17.84 -8.20 14.32
CA ILE A 48 -19.11 -7.87 13.67
C ILE A 48 -19.19 -6.37 13.36
N GLN A 49 -18.79 -5.50 14.29
CA GLN A 49 -18.77 -4.04 14.07
C GLN A 49 -17.78 -3.63 13.00
N THR A 50 -16.58 -4.22 13.02
CA THR A 50 -15.56 -4.02 11.99
C THR A 50 -16.08 -4.46 10.62
N SER A 51 -16.74 -5.62 10.55
CA SER A 51 -17.36 -6.12 9.32
C SER A 51 -18.49 -5.22 8.80
N PHE A 52 -19.31 -4.64 9.70
CA PHE A 52 -20.41 -3.74 9.33
C PHE A 52 -19.93 -2.36 8.86
N GLN A 53 -18.87 -1.84 9.49
CA GLN A 53 -18.26 -0.56 9.11
C GLN A 53 -17.59 -0.68 7.74
N ILE A 54 -16.85 -1.77 7.52
CA ILE A 54 -16.18 -2.08 6.25
C ILE A 54 -17.19 -2.38 5.13
N ALA A 55 -18.32 -3.04 5.43
CA ALA A 55 -19.39 -3.28 4.46
C ALA A 55 -20.09 -1.99 4.00
N LYS A 56 -20.03 -0.92 4.79
CA LYS A 56 -20.57 0.40 4.43
C LYS A 56 -19.61 1.21 3.54
N GLU A 57 -18.32 0.91 3.62
CA GLU A 57 -17.24 1.64 2.94
C GLU A 57 -16.80 0.98 1.62
N SER A 58 -17.05 -0.32 1.43
CA SER A 58 -16.51 -1.13 0.32
C SER A 58 -17.33 -1.14 -0.99
N ASN A 59 -18.05 -0.07 -1.32
CA ASN A 59 -18.81 -0.01 -2.58
C ASN A 59 -18.00 0.48 -3.81
N SER A 60 -16.68 0.24 -3.88
CA SER A 60 -15.93 0.60 -5.11
C SER A 60 -14.80 -0.31 -5.57
N GLU A 61 -14.23 -1.23 -4.79
CA GLU A 61 -13.07 -1.99 -5.29
C GLU A 61 -13.13 -3.46 -4.89
N GLY A 62 -13.32 -4.30 -5.91
CA GLY A 62 -13.41 -5.75 -5.79
C GLY A 62 -12.05 -6.39 -5.57
N TYR A 63 -11.51 -6.32 -4.34
CA TYR A 63 -10.51 -7.26 -3.84
C TYR A 63 -10.73 -7.54 -2.34
N GLY A 64 -11.31 -8.71 -2.04
CA GLY A 64 -10.71 -9.61 -1.04
C GLY A 64 -11.09 -9.50 0.45
N PHE A 65 -12.36 -9.39 0.84
CA PHE A 65 -12.80 -9.59 2.25
C PHE A 65 -12.21 -10.86 2.90
N LYS A 66 -12.07 -11.94 2.12
CA LYS A 66 -11.46 -13.21 2.57
C LYS A 66 -9.95 -13.10 2.82
N GLN A 67 -9.27 -12.23 2.07
CA GLN A 67 -7.83 -12.06 2.15
C GLN A 67 -7.47 -11.20 3.37
N VAL A 68 -8.21 -10.10 3.60
CA VAL A 68 -8.09 -9.30 4.82
C VAL A 68 -8.32 -10.16 6.07
N LEU A 69 -9.34 -11.02 6.06
CA LEU A 69 -9.59 -11.94 7.17
C LEU A 69 -8.47 -12.97 7.35
N ALA A 70 -7.92 -13.52 6.26
CA ALA A 70 -6.79 -14.45 6.32
C ALA A 70 -5.51 -13.78 6.85
N ASP A 71 -5.30 -12.51 6.53
CA ASP A 71 -4.13 -11.74 6.93
C ASP A 71 -4.17 -11.36 8.42
N VAL A 72 -5.34 -10.97 8.92
CA VAL A 72 -5.59 -10.77 10.35
C VAL A 72 -5.40 -12.08 11.13
N LEU A 73 -5.82 -13.21 10.56
CA LEU A 73 -5.62 -14.53 11.17
C LEU A 73 -4.16 -15.02 11.10
N ALA A 74 -3.36 -14.53 10.16
CA ALA A 74 -1.99 -14.98 9.92
C ALA A 74 -0.91 -14.19 10.70
N GLY A 75 -1.27 -13.11 11.39
CA GLY A 75 -0.34 -12.38 12.28
C GLY A 75 0.85 -11.71 11.58
N ASN A 76 0.72 -11.36 10.30
CA ASN A 76 1.73 -10.60 9.59
C ASN A 76 1.50 -9.10 9.81
N ASP A 77 2.11 -8.54 10.86
CA ASP A 77 2.02 -7.14 11.29
C ASP A 77 2.75 -6.14 10.35
N PHE A 78 2.54 -6.22 9.03
CA PHE A 78 2.99 -5.16 8.12
C PHE A 78 1.81 -4.53 7.39
N ASP A 79 1.80 -3.20 7.36
CA ASP A 79 0.79 -2.41 6.66
C ASP A 79 0.90 -2.65 5.14
N LYS A 80 0.05 -3.54 4.64
CA LYS A 80 0.03 -3.94 3.23
C LYS A 80 -0.33 -2.79 2.31
N ASP A 81 -1.20 -1.90 2.76
CA ASP A 81 -1.69 -0.78 1.97
C ASP A 81 -0.58 0.25 1.82
N ALA A 82 0.14 0.56 2.90
CA ALA A 82 1.32 1.43 2.85
C ALA A 82 2.42 0.86 1.93
N ILE A 83 2.69 -0.45 1.99
CA ILE A 83 3.67 -1.10 1.11
C ILE A 83 3.20 -1.09 -0.34
N SER A 84 1.91 -1.36 -0.58
CA SER A 84 1.33 -1.31 -1.93
C SER A 84 1.47 0.08 -2.53
N ASN A 85 1.15 1.13 -1.77
CA ASN A 85 1.32 2.51 -2.22
C ASN A 85 2.78 2.83 -2.54
N THR A 86 3.72 2.39 -1.68
CA THR A 86 5.17 2.55 -1.92
C THR A 86 5.60 1.86 -3.22
N ILE A 87 5.06 0.67 -3.51
CA ILE A 87 5.33 -0.06 -4.75
C ILE A 87 4.81 0.73 -5.97
N GLU A 88 3.56 1.19 -5.93
CA GLU A 88 2.96 1.96 -7.04
C GLU A 88 3.73 3.27 -7.29
N GLU A 89 4.08 4.01 -6.23
CA GLU A 89 4.89 5.23 -6.34
C GLU A 89 6.27 4.94 -6.95
N THR A 90 6.90 3.85 -6.53
CA THR A 90 8.20 3.44 -7.07
C THR A 90 8.10 3.06 -8.53
N ILE A 91 7.11 2.28 -8.91
CA ILE A 91 6.83 1.86 -10.29
C ILE A 91 6.53 3.08 -11.18
N ALA A 92 5.79 4.06 -10.67
CA ALA A 92 5.47 5.30 -11.40
C ALA A 92 6.65 6.29 -11.48
N SER A 93 7.69 6.12 -10.66
CA SER A 93 8.80 7.08 -10.56
C SER A 93 9.80 7.02 -11.73
N ALA A 94 9.72 6.00 -12.59
CA ALA A 94 10.60 5.87 -13.75
C ALA A 94 9.91 5.07 -14.89
N PRO A 95 10.28 5.33 -16.16
CA PRO A 95 9.81 4.56 -17.32
C PRO A 95 9.95 3.04 -17.21
N CYS A 96 11.05 2.60 -16.59
CA CYS A 96 11.35 1.20 -16.35
C CYS A 96 11.89 1.05 -14.93
N VAL A 97 11.35 0.08 -14.18
CA VAL A 97 11.71 -0.22 -12.80
C VAL A 97 11.98 -1.71 -12.67
N MET A 98 13.08 -2.06 -12.00
CA MET A 98 13.44 -3.44 -11.74
C MET A 98 13.75 -3.65 -10.25
N TYR A 99 12.95 -4.48 -9.60
CA TYR A 99 13.26 -4.99 -8.27
C TYR A 99 14.19 -6.18 -8.35
N THR A 100 15.26 -6.19 -7.54
CA THR A 100 16.40 -7.09 -7.71
C THR A 100 17.03 -7.54 -6.39
N TRP A 101 17.94 -8.51 -6.48
CA TRP A 101 18.91 -8.89 -5.45
C TRP A 101 20.33 -8.86 -6.02
N GLU A 102 21.32 -8.50 -5.20
CA GLU A 102 22.72 -8.44 -5.62
C GLU A 102 23.27 -9.78 -6.06
N SER A 103 22.95 -10.83 -5.31
CA SER A 103 23.55 -12.16 -5.50
C SER A 103 22.83 -12.99 -6.57
N SER A 104 21.71 -12.52 -7.12
CA SER A 104 20.88 -13.30 -8.05
C SER A 104 21.46 -13.31 -9.48
N PRO A 105 21.74 -14.49 -10.07
CA PRO A 105 22.25 -14.58 -11.43
C PRO A 105 21.28 -14.02 -12.49
N SER A 106 19.97 -14.27 -12.35
CA SER A 106 18.97 -13.79 -13.31
C SER A 106 18.83 -12.26 -13.26
N CYS A 107 19.01 -11.66 -12.08
CA CYS A 107 19.05 -10.22 -11.92
C CYS A 107 20.25 -9.59 -12.64
N LYS A 108 21.45 -10.15 -12.47
CA LYS A 108 22.65 -9.67 -13.18
C LYS A 108 22.49 -9.76 -14.69
N LYS A 109 21.93 -10.87 -15.20
CA LYS A 109 21.64 -11.02 -16.63
C LYS A 109 20.64 -9.98 -17.14
N ALA A 110 19.60 -9.66 -16.37
CA ALA A 110 18.64 -8.62 -16.74
C ALA A 110 19.28 -7.22 -16.80
N VAL A 111 20.14 -6.89 -15.83
CA VAL A 111 20.93 -5.63 -15.86
C VAL A 111 21.80 -5.56 -17.11
N THR A 112 22.60 -6.60 -17.38
CA THR A 112 23.46 -6.66 -18.57
C THR A 112 22.66 -6.59 -19.87
N ALA A 113 21.46 -7.19 -19.92
CA ALA A 113 20.58 -7.11 -21.07
C ALA A 113 20.11 -5.66 -21.32
N PHE A 114 19.67 -4.95 -20.27
CA PHE A 114 19.32 -3.53 -20.37
C PHE A 114 20.50 -2.67 -20.84
N GLU A 115 21.69 -2.87 -20.28
CA GLU A 115 22.90 -2.18 -20.71
C GLU A 115 23.23 -2.43 -22.19
N THR A 116 23.10 -3.69 -22.63
CA THR A 116 23.41 -4.10 -24.00
C THR A 116 22.47 -3.47 -25.02
N ILE A 117 21.19 -3.33 -24.69
CA ILE A 117 20.19 -2.72 -25.58
C ILE A 117 20.14 -1.19 -25.45
N GLY A 118 20.89 -0.59 -24.52
CA GLY A 118 20.90 0.85 -24.27
C GLY A 118 19.66 1.36 -23.54
N ALA A 119 19.01 0.50 -22.74
CA ALA A 119 17.85 0.87 -21.93
C ALA A 119 18.25 1.24 -20.50
N SER A 120 17.56 2.23 -19.95
CA SER A 120 17.70 2.67 -18.57
C SER A 120 16.58 2.07 -17.71
N ALA A 121 16.94 1.55 -16.54
CA ALA A 121 15.99 1.02 -15.58
C ALA A 121 16.36 1.49 -14.17
N LYS A 122 15.37 1.93 -13.39
CA LYS A 122 15.54 2.22 -11.97
C LYS A 122 15.65 0.90 -11.21
N ILE A 123 16.80 0.69 -10.59
CA ILE A 123 17.07 -0.53 -9.81
C ILE A 123 16.65 -0.33 -8.35
N VAL A 124 15.86 -1.27 -7.84
CA VAL A 124 15.42 -1.29 -6.44
C VAL A 124 15.91 -2.57 -5.77
N ARG A 125 16.81 -2.43 -4.79
CA ARG A 125 17.39 -3.55 -4.05
C ARG A 125 16.42 -4.00 -2.95
N LEU A 126 15.99 -5.25 -3.00
CA LEU A 126 15.12 -5.86 -1.97
C LEU A 126 15.91 -6.61 -0.88
N ASP A 127 17.22 -6.70 -1.05
CA ASP A 127 18.15 -7.39 -0.15
C ASP A 127 19.00 -6.43 0.69
N ASP A 128 18.79 -5.11 0.53
CA ASP A 128 19.56 -4.07 1.20
C ASP A 128 18.65 -2.91 1.64
N PRO A 129 18.00 -3.02 2.81
CA PRO A 129 18.08 -4.13 3.75
C PRO A 129 16.93 -5.17 3.59
N TRP A 130 17.17 -6.40 4.03
CA TRP A 130 16.22 -7.52 3.87
C TRP A 130 14.91 -7.33 4.64
N GLU A 131 14.97 -6.70 5.82
CA GLU A 131 13.82 -6.44 6.68
C GLU A 131 12.78 -5.55 6.00
N GLU A 132 13.21 -4.59 5.18
CA GLU A 132 12.33 -3.71 4.41
C GLU A 132 11.90 -4.36 3.08
N GLY A 133 12.82 -5.05 2.41
CA GLY A 133 12.55 -5.65 1.11
C GLY A 133 11.70 -6.93 1.15
N ASN A 134 11.72 -7.69 2.24
CA ASN A 134 10.92 -8.92 2.37
C ASN A 134 9.40 -8.65 2.35
N PRO A 135 8.86 -7.69 3.11
CA PRO A 135 7.46 -7.28 3.00
C PRO A 135 7.08 -6.80 1.58
N ILE A 136 7.93 -5.97 0.95
CA ILE A 136 7.73 -5.49 -0.42
C ILE A 136 7.64 -6.67 -1.40
N ARG A 137 8.59 -7.61 -1.32
CA ARG A 137 8.59 -8.82 -2.15
C ARG A 137 7.34 -9.67 -1.93
N ALA A 138 6.89 -9.79 -0.68
CA ALA A 138 5.68 -10.55 -0.37
C ALA A 138 4.43 -9.91 -0.99
N VAL A 139 4.33 -8.58 -0.98
CA VAL A 139 3.23 -7.84 -1.63
C VAL A 139 3.33 -7.94 -3.15
N LEU A 140 4.51 -7.64 -3.72
CA LEU A 140 4.78 -7.79 -5.16
C LEU A 140 4.40 -9.19 -5.65
N GLY A 141 4.86 -10.23 -4.94
CA GLY A 141 4.65 -11.58 -5.39
C GLY A 141 3.21 -12.07 -5.32
N ARG A 142 2.39 -11.47 -4.44
CA ARG A 142 0.93 -11.64 -4.49
C ARG A 142 0.32 -10.85 -5.65
N LYS A 143 0.77 -9.61 -5.89
CA LYS A 143 0.26 -8.74 -6.95
C LYS A 143 0.45 -9.32 -8.35
N VAL A 144 1.60 -9.96 -8.60
CA VAL A 144 1.95 -10.51 -9.92
C VAL A 144 1.91 -12.04 -9.98
N GLU A 145 1.46 -12.68 -8.91
CA GLU A 145 1.38 -14.15 -8.77
C GLU A 145 2.73 -14.89 -8.98
N ARG A 146 3.85 -14.24 -8.64
CA ARG A 146 5.21 -14.82 -8.76
C ARG A 146 6.12 -14.41 -7.61
N THR A 147 6.99 -15.30 -7.16
CA THR A 147 7.85 -15.02 -5.98
C THR A 147 9.32 -14.78 -6.32
N SER A 148 9.71 -14.94 -7.59
CA SER A 148 11.09 -14.85 -8.07
C SER A 148 11.44 -13.43 -8.51
N VAL A 149 12.63 -12.95 -8.12
CA VAL A 149 13.27 -11.76 -8.70
C VAL A 149 14.04 -12.14 -9.98
N PRO A 150 14.24 -11.22 -10.93
CA PRO A 150 13.79 -9.81 -10.91
C PRO A 150 12.29 -9.65 -11.16
N PHE A 151 11.70 -8.58 -10.61
CA PHE A 151 10.38 -8.08 -11.02
C PHE A 151 10.58 -6.85 -11.88
N ILE A 152 10.17 -6.91 -13.14
CA ILE A 152 10.43 -5.85 -14.12
C ILE A 152 9.11 -5.20 -14.51
N PHE A 153 9.09 -3.87 -14.45
CA PHE A 153 7.96 -3.04 -14.81
C PHE A 153 8.39 -2.02 -15.88
N VAL A 154 7.57 -1.85 -16.91
CA VAL A 154 7.77 -0.87 -17.98
C VAL A 154 6.46 -0.10 -18.14
N ASP A 155 6.50 1.23 -18.11
CA ASP A 155 5.32 2.10 -18.15
C ASP A 155 4.25 1.68 -17.11
N GLY A 156 4.70 1.40 -15.90
CA GLY A 156 3.82 0.95 -14.81
C GLY A 156 3.34 -0.51 -14.90
N LYS A 157 3.61 -1.22 -16.01
CA LYS A 157 3.07 -2.56 -16.27
C LYS A 157 4.11 -3.62 -16.00
N TYR A 158 3.71 -4.69 -15.31
CA TYR A 158 4.57 -5.84 -15.08
C TYR A 158 4.83 -6.58 -16.40
N ILE A 159 6.10 -6.82 -16.71
CA ILE A 159 6.49 -7.54 -17.94
C ILE A 159 7.10 -8.92 -17.66
N GLY A 160 7.24 -9.31 -16.40
CA GLY A 160 7.87 -10.56 -15.98
C GLY A 160 9.18 -10.36 -15.23
N GLY A 161 10.01 -11.40 -15.25
CA GLY A 161 11.40 -11.39 -14.80
C GLY A 161 12.36 -11.48 -15.99
N PHE A 162 13.52 -12.10 -15.81
CA PHE A 162 14.49 -12.25 -16.89
C PHE A 162 14.03 -13.27 -17.95
N ASP A 163 13.87 -14.52 -17.54
CA ASP A 163 13.60 -15.69 -18.39
C ASP A 163 12.22 -16.32 -18.14
N GLY A 164 11.33 -15.60 -17.47
CA GLY A 164 9.97 -16.08 -17.26
C GLY A 164 9.05 -15.00 -16.74
N GLY A 165 7.76 -15.30 -16.80
CA GLY A 165 6.67 -14.37 -16.59
C GLY A 165 5.40 -15.07 -16.11
N ILE A 166 4.27 -14.42 -16.29
CA ILE A 166 2.95 -15.03 -16.19
C ILE A 166 2.47 -15.42 -17.59
N ASP A 167 1.40 -16.22 -17.68
CA ASP A 167 0.79 -16.62 -18.96
C ASP A 167 0.01 -15.44 -19.58
N SER A 168 0.78 -14.47 -20.08
CA SER A 168 0.31 -13.25 -20.72
C SER A 168 1.32 -12.80 -21.77
N GLU A 169 0.81 -12.33 -22.91
CA GLU A 169 1.61 -11.94 -24.06
C GLU A 169 2.51 -10.72 -23.82
N ASP A 170 2.19 -9.89 -22.83
CA ASP A 170 2.94 -8.68 -22.47
C ASP A 170 3.72 -8.84 -21.17
N ALA A 171 3.62 -10.03 -20.54
CA ALA A 171 4.25 -10.31 -19.25
C ALA A 171 4.93 -11.69 -19.20
N SER A 172 5.44 -12.18 -20.33
CA SER A 172 6.15 -13.46 -20.45
C SER A 172 7.59 -13.45 -19.94
N GLY A 173 8.15 -12.27 -19.63
CA GLY A 173 9.55 -12.09 -19.25
C GLY A 173 10.39 -11.43 -20.35
N MET A 174 11.49 -10.81 -19.92
CA MET A 174 12.37 -10.01 -20.78
C MET A 174 12.87 -10.75 -22.01
N VAL A 175 13.38 -11.98 -21.84
CA VAL A 175 13.96 -12.77 -22.94
C VAL A 175 12.92 -13.08 -24.00
N ASP A 176 11.74 -13.54 -23.58
CA ASP A 176 10.67 -13.91 -24.51
C ASP A 176 10.11 -12.68 -25.25
N LEU A 177 9.91 -11.57 -24.54
CA LEU A 177 9.48 -10.30 -25.16
C LEU A 177 10.52 -9.75 -26.13
N ALA A 178 11.81 -9.97 -25.88
CA ALA A 178 12.87 -9.58 -26.81
C ALA A 178 12.83 -10.42 -28.10
N PHE A 179 12.64 -11.74 -28.00
CA PHE A 179 12.49 -12.61 -29.18
C PHE A 179 11.22 -12.32 -29.98
N GLN A 180 10.16 -11.86 -29.32
CA GLN A 180 8.94 -11.40 -29.98
C GLN A 180 9.09 -10.02 -30.63
N GLY A 181 10.20 -9.31 -30.41
CA GLY A 181 10.41 -7.93 -30.88
C GLY A 181 9.66 -6.86 -30.05
N LYS A 182 8.82 -7.26 -29.09
CA LYS A 182 8.00 -6.36 -28.27
C LYS A 182 8.81 -5.56 -27.26
N LEU A 183 9.85 -6.14 -26.65
CA LEU A 183 10.56 -5.51 -25.53
C LEU A 183 11.10 -4.12 -25.88
N ARG A 184 11.73 -3.99 -27.05
CA ARG A 184 12.33 -2.72 -27.49
C ARG A 184 11.26 -1.66 -27.76
N GLU A 185 10.13 -2.06 -28.36
CA GLU A 185 9.00 -1.17 -28.60
C GLU A 185 8.41 -0.64 -27.29
N MET A 186 8.22 -1.52 -26.29
CA MET A 186 7.71 -1.14 -24.97
C MET A 186 8.65 -0.16 -24.25
N LEU A 187 9.96 -0.44 -24.26
CA LEU A 187 10.96 0.42 -23.62
C LEU A 187 11.07 1.78 -24.31
N SER A 188 11.04 1.82 -25.64
CA SER A 188 11.08 3.07 -26.41
C SER A 188 9.80 3.90 -26.18
N ALA A 189 8.63 3.26 -26.22
CA ALA A 189 7.34 3.92 -25.96
C ALA A 189 7.27 4.50 -24.53
N ALA A 190 7.86 3.83 -23.55
CA ALA A 190 7.94 4.31 -22.18
C ALA A 190 8.95 5.47 -21.99
N GLY A 191 9.86 5.69 -22.95
CA GLY A 191 10.98 6.62 -22.80
C GLY A 191 12.12 6.05 -21.95
N ALA A 192 12.21 4.72 -21.82
CA ALA A 192 13.32 4.04 -21.16
C ALA A 192 14.55 3.86 -22.07
N MET A 193 14.40 4.05 -23.39
CA MET A 193 15.48 3.99 -24.38
C MET A 193 15.16 4.79 -25.64
N GLU A 194 16.20 5.09 -26.43
CA GLU A 194 16.16 5.82 -27.71
C GLU A 194 16.00 4.89 -28.94
#